data_AF-W9HLU7-F1
#
_entry.id   AF-W9HLU7-F1
#
_cell.length_a   1.000
_cell.length_b   1.000
_cell.length_c   1.000
_cell.angle_alpha   90.00
_cell.angle_beta   90.00
_cell.angle_gamma   90.00
#
_symmetry.space_group_name_H-M   'P 1'
#
loop_
_entity.id
_entity.type
_entity.pdbx_description
1 polymer ?
#
loop_
_entity_poly.entity_id
_entity_poly.type
_entity_poly.pdbx_seq_one_letter_code
_entity_poly.pdbx_strand_id
1 'polypeptide(L)'
;MSWNYGYRIADIRALDSIAVKDSTPESYRHRPKTCLGIGDCRLDEIQGPQFVRFAFSEREDYIHHSTAPNYNTFIHNQPYTQGSAMRVIHQQCFPSVSKWGYLRVFMVSDQIIARSFSSCDQRTKVHNTSTLRHDCHFDFRADGFRQHPDPDRVTEQQAKLEELDSFCKWWQQQLTTYDPELFESLNIGCIMRIGLSEASLDGNFFIIGIQRWFASPFFSMDLTAKPFDQLCKAFGEQFARVDGSFAAEDVPDN
;
A
#
# COMPACT_ATOMS: atom_id res chain seq x y z
N MET A 1 2.65 -1.63 -28.17
CA MET A 1 3.25 -1.02 -26.96
C MET A 1 3.04 -2.02 -25.84
N SER A 2 4.11 -2.55 -25.24
CA SER A 2 3.96 -3.47 -24.11
C SER A 2 3.63 -2.64 -22.88
N TRP A 3 2.42 -2.79 -22.33
CA TRP A 3 2.10 -2.26 -21.01
C TRP A 3 3.09 -2.87 -20.01
N ASN A 4 4.03 -2.06 -19.54
CA ASN A 4 4.87 -2.44 -18.42
C ASN A 4 3.94 -2.44 -17.21
N TYR A 5 3.38 -3.61 -16.89
CA TYR A 5 2.77 -3.85 -15.59
C TYR A 5 3.84 -3.54 -14.56
N GLY A 6 3.81 -2.31 -14.02
CA GLY A 6 4.83 -1.84 -13.10
C GLY A 6 4.98 -2.88 -12.00
N TYR A 7 6.13 -3.53 -12.00
CA TYR A 7 6.41 -4.60 -11.09
C TYR A 7 6.72 -3.99 -9.73
N ARG A 8 6.43 -4.72 -8.64
CA ARG A 8 6.77 -4.28 -7.28
C ARG A 8 8.22 -3.79 -7.17
N ILE A 9 9.13 -4.41 -7.93
CA ILE A 9 10.53 -3.99 -8.01
C ILE A 9 10.68 -2.58 -8.57
N ALA A 10 10.00 -2.26 -9.67
CA ALA A 10 10.08 -0.95 -10.31
C ALA A 10 9.47 0.13 -9.40
N ASP A 11 8.33 -0.16 -8.76
CA ASP A 11 7.71 0.73 -7.79
C ASP A 11 8.64 1.01 -6.61
N ILE A 12 9.21 -0.03 -6.00
CA ILE A 12 10.12 0.11 -4.86
C ILE A 12 11.36 0.89 -5.27
N ARG A 13 11.94 0.62 -6.45
CA ARG A 13 13.09 1.38 -6.94
C ARG A 13 12.76 2.85 -7.13
N ALA A 14 11.61 3.19 -7.70
CA ALA A 14 11.19 4.58 -7.86
C ALA A 14 10.99 5.25 -6.49
N LEU A 15 10.29 4.59 -5.57
CA LEU A 15 10.08 5.06 -4.20
C LEU A 15 11.41 5.35 -3.50
N ASP A 16 12.34 4.40 -3.53
CA ASP A 16 13.64 4.53 -2.87
C ASP A 16 14.50 5.60 -3.56
N SER A 17 14.43 5.73 -4.89
CA SER A 17 15.17 6.74 -5.65
C SER A 17 14.64 8.16 -5.42
N ILE A 18 13.32 8.33 -5.30
CA ILE A 18 12.71 9.62 -4.98
C ILE A 18 13.03 10.00 -3.54
N ALA A 19 12.95 9.06 -2.59
CA ALA A 19 13.17 9.35 -1.17
C ALA A 19 14.56 9.92 -0.86
N VAL A 20 15.59 9.56 -1.63
CA VAL A 20 16.97 10.05 -1.41
C VAL A 20 17.29 11.36 -2.12
N LYS A 21 16.36 11.94 -2.89
CA LYS A 21 16.58 13.23 -3.57
C LYS A 21 16.61 14.36 -2.56
N ASP A 22 17.50 15.33 -2.77
CA ASP A 22 17.55 16.55 -1.96
C ASP A 22 16.25 17.36 -1.99
N SER A 23 15.50 17.27 -3.10
CA SER A 23 14.19 17.91 -3.27
C SER A 23 13.06 17.27 -2.47
N THR A 24 13.27 16.07 -1.90
CA THR A 24 12.23 15.37 -1.14
C THR A 24 12.14 15.93 0.28
N PRO A 25 10.95 16.33 0.76
CA PRO A 25 10.77 16.78 2.15
C PRO A 25 11.26 15.73 3.14
N GLU A 26 11.94 16.16 4.21
CA GLU A 26 12.60 15.24 5.15
C GLU A 26 11.62 14.22 5.76
N SER A 27 10.41 14.66 6.14
CA SER A 27 9.35 13.79 6.68
C SER A 27 8.88 12.73 5.68
N TYR A 28 9.15 12.90 4.38
CA TYR A 28 8.72 11.99 3.32
C TYR A 28 9.83 11.03 2.88
N ARG A 29 11.05 11.19 3.40
CA ARG A 29 12.21 10.36 3.05
C ARG A 29 12.24 9.01 3.76
N HIS A 30 11.40 8.81 4.78
CA HIS A 30 11.42 7.56 5.54
C HIS A 30 11.02 6.38 4.65
N ARG A 31 11.89 5.37 4.56
CA ARG A 31 11.70 4.19 3.71
C ARG A 31 12.17 2.92 4.43
N PRO A 32 11.42 1.81 4.35
CA PRO A 32 11.93 0.52 4.79
C PRO A 32 13.06 0.05 3.88
N LYS A 33 14.12 -0.52 4.46
CA LYS A 33 15.16 -1.18 3.68
C LYS A 33 14.56 -2.37 2.90
N THR A 34 14.93 -2.51 1.63
CA THR A 34 14.42 -3.59 0.77
C THR A 34 15.55 -4.38 0.12
N CYS A 35 15.44 -5.72 0.14
CA CYS A 35 16.20 -6.61 -0.71
C CYS A 35 15.33 -7.07 -1.89
N LEU A 36 15.80 -6.81 -3.11
CA LEU A 36 15.09 -7.15 -4.34
C LEU A 36 15.34 -8.60 -4.82
N GLY A 37 15.99 -9.43 -3.99
CA GLY A 37 16.37 -10.79 -4.36
C GLY A 37 17.39 -10.83 -5.50
N ILE A 38 18.33 -9.88 -5.52
CA ILE A 38 19.43 -9.79 -6.48
C ILE A 38 20.73 -9.50 -5.73
N GLY A 39 21.76 -10.31 -5.95
CA GLY A 39 23.04 -10.17 -5.26
C GLY A 39 22.94 -10.47 -3.77
N ASP A 40 23.85 -9.89 -2.98
CA ASP A 40 23.89 -10.10 -1.53
C ASP A 40 22.71 -9.46 -0.81
N CYS A 41 22.17 -10.18 0.17
CA CYS A 41 21.02 -9.74 0.95
C CYS A 41 21.41 -8.60 1.91
N ARG A 42 20.89 -7.40 1.64
CA ARG A 42 21.11 -6.22 2.50
C ARG A 42 20.28 -6.21 3.80
N LEU A 43 19.49 -7.26 4.03
CA LEU A 43 18.63 -7.40 5.21
C LEU A 43 19.12 -8.48 6.17
N ASP A 44 20.26 -9.13 5.89
CA ASP A 44 20.86 -10.14 6.78
C ASP A 44 21.26 -9.55 8.14
N GLU A 45 21.58 -8.26 8.17
CA GLU A 45 21.94 -7.53 9.39
C GLU A 45 20.71 -7.03 10.18
N ILE A 46 19.50 -7.10 9.62
CA ILE A 46 18.30 -6.57 10.27
C ILE A 46 17.63 -7.66 11.10
N GLN A 47 17.61 -7.46 12.42
CA GLN A 47 16.79 -8.25 13.33
C GLN A 47 15.35 -7.71 13.37
N GLY A 48 14.36 -8.60 13.20
CA GLY A 48 12.94 -8.28 13.32
C GLY A 48 12.07 -8.88 12.20
N PRO A 49 10.76 -8.63 12.24
CA PRO A 49 9.85 -9.11 11.20
C PRO A 49 10.19 -8.49 9.84
N GLN A 50 9.88 -9.22 8.76
CA GLN A 50 10.08 -8.77 7.40
C GLN A 50 8.83 -9.04 6.56
N PHE A 51 8.51 -8.13 5.64
CA PHE A 51 7.54 -8.39 4.58
C PHE A 51 8.19 -9.24 3.51
N VAL A 52 7.55 -10.33 3.12
CA VAL A 52 8.02 -11.20 2.03
C VAL A 52 6.98 -11.21 0.93
N ARG A 53 7.41 -11.02 -0.32
CA ARG A 53 6.53 -10.78 -1.46
C ARG A 53 7.09 -11.41 -2.72
N PHE A 54 6.23 -11.86 -3.60
CA PHE A 54 6.63 -12.21 -4.96
C PHE A 54 6.72 -10.93 -5.82
N ALA A 55 7.84 -10.75 -6.51
CA ALA A 55 8.14 -9.57 -7.33
C ALA A 55 7.11 -9.30 -8.43
N PHE A 56 6.49 -10.37 -8.94
CA PHE A 56 5.64 -10.37 -10.14
C PHE A 56 4.19 -10.79 -9.84
N SER A 57 3.76 -10.74 -8.57
CA SER A 57 2.43 -11.20 -8.14
C SER A 57 1.67 -10.11 -7.40
N GLU A 58 0.35 -10.05 -7.64
CA GLU A 58 -0.59 -9.24 -6.86
C GLU A 58 -1.09 -9.94 -5.58
N ARG A 59 -0.64 -11.18 -5.30
CA ARG A 59 -0.99 -11.87 -4.04
C ARG A 59 -0.63 -11.02 -2.82
N GLU A 60 -1.46 -11.12 -1.77
CA GLU A 60 -1.24 -10.40 -0.53
C GLU A 60 0.14 -10.68 0.08
N ASP A 61 0.65 -9.68 0.78
CA ASP A 61 1.91 -9.79 1.51
C ASP A 61 1.74 -10.74 2.68
N TYR A 62 2.73 -11.60 2.89
CA TYR A 62 2.84 -12.35 4.13
C TYR A 62 3.98 -11.76 4.97
N ILE A 63 3.67 -11.46 6.23
CA ILE A 63 4.67 -11.05 7.21
C ILE A 63 5.38 -12.33 7.67
N HIS A 64 6.69 -12.38 7.44
CA HIS A 64 7.52 -13.45 7.94
C HIS A 64 8.28 -12.98 9.19
N HIS A 65 8.11 -13.70 10.29
CA HIS A 65 8.71 -13.36 11.57
C HIS A 65 10.08 -14.01 11.80
N SER A 66 10.50 -14.96 10.95
CA SER A 66 11.82 -15.60 11.09
C SER A 66 12.91 -14.78 10.42
N THR A 67 13.95 -14.45 11.18
CA THR A 67 15.17 -13.77 10.75
C THR A 67 16.32 -14.74 10.46
N ALA A 68 16.04 -16.04 10.47
CA ALA A 68 17.12 -17.02 10.42
C ALA A 68 17.90 -16.88 9.09
N PRO A 69 19.24 -16.85 9.10
CA PRO A 69 20.06 -16.64 7.89
C PRO A 69 19.76 -17.65 6.77
N ASN A 70 19.31 -18.86 7.15
CA ASN A 70 18.85 -19.89 6.24
C ASN A 70 17.59 -19.50 5.45
N TYR A 71 16.77 -18.58 5.95
CA TYR A 71 15.56 -18.10 5.29
C TYR A 71 15.89 -17.04 4.23
N ASN A 72 16.78 -16.09 4.50
CA ASN A 72 17.28 -15.17 3.47
C ASN A 72 18.05 -15.95 2.39
N THR A 73 18.88 -16.92 2.80
CA THR A 73 19.51 -17.88 1.88
C THR A 73 18.47 -18.67 1.08
N PHE A 74 17.36 -19.12 1.69
CA PHE A 74 16.26 -19.80 1.02
C PHE A 74 15.54 -18.90 0.01
N ILE A 75 15.29 -17.63 0.33
CA ILE A 75 14.71 -16.63 -0.58
C ILE A 75 15.61 -16.44 -1.81
N HIS A 76 16.91 -16.31 -1.60
CA HIS A 76 17.90 -16.11 -2.67
C HIS A 76 18.15 -17.38 -3.49
N ASN A 77 17.98 -18.57 -2.88
CA ASN A 77 18.14 -19.86 -3.54
C ASN A 77 16.86 -20.39 -4.20
N GLN A 78 15.75 -19.62 -4.21
CA GLN A 78 14.60 -20.00 -5.03
C GLN A 78 15.02 -20.00 -6.51
N PRO A 79 14.78 -21.10 -7.25
CA PRO A 79 15.26 -21.21 -8.63
C PRO A 79 14.69 -20.08 -9.48
N TYR A 80 15.58 -19.30 -10.09
CA TYR A 80 15.23 -18.38 -11.16
C TYR A 80 14.91 -19.21 -12.41
N THR A 81 13.69 -19.71 -12.52
CA THR A 81 13.22 -20.26 -13.78
C THR A 81 12.99 -19.09 -14.73
N GLN A 82 13.72 -19.08 -15.86
CA GLN A 82 13.44 -18.19 -16.98
C GLN A 82 11.99 -18.41 -17.40
N GLY A 83 11.07 -17.55 -16.94
CA GLY A 83 9.68 -17.67 -17.33
C GLY A 83 8.66 -17.05 -16.40
N SER A 84 8.70 -17.20 -15.07
CA SER A 84 7.54 -16.74 -14.27
C SER A 84 7.73 -16.67 -12.76
N ALA A 85 7.13 -15.60 -12.19
CA ALA A 85 6.44 -15.55 -10.90
C ALA A 85 7.19 -15.80 -9.57
N MET A 86 8.35 -16.46 -9.52
CA MET A 86 8.93 -16.92 -8.24
C MET A 86 10.03 -16.06 -7.63
N ARG A 87 10.45 -14.94 -8.25
CA ARG A 87 11.39 -14.04 -7.56
C ARG A 87 10.72 -13.49 -6.31
N VAL A 88 11.29 -13.79 -5.15
CA VAL A 88 10.85 -13.27 -3.87
C VAL A 88 11.69 -12.04 -3.52
N ILE A 89 11.03 -10.95 -3.12
CA ILE A 89 11.63 -9.78 -2.51
C ILE A 89 11.27 -9.78 -1.04
N HIS A 90 12.11 -9.16 -0.22
CA HIS A 90 11.77 -8.95 1.18
C HIS A 90 12.18 -7.56 1.63
N GLN A 91 11.42 -7.04 2.59
CA GLN A 91 11.48 -5.65 3.01
C GLN A 91 11.36 -5.58 4.53
N GLN A 92 12.11 -4.66 5.15
CA GLN A 92 12.04 -4.40 6.58
C GLN A 92 10.59 -4.13 7.02
N CYS A 93 10.11 -4.85 8.03
CA CYS A 93 8.85 -4.53 8.70
C CYS A 93 9.16 -3.82 10.02
N PHE A 94 8.77 -2.55 10.12
CA PHE A 94 8.98 -1.80 11.35
C PHE A 94 8.10 -2.34 12.50
N PRO A 95 8.58 -2.27 13.75
CA PRO A 95 7.79 -2.72 14.91
C PRO A 95 6.42 -2.08 14.98
N SER A 96 6.33 -0.78 14.68
CA SER A 96 5.08 -0.04 14.53
C SER A 96 4.13 -0.76 13.59
N VAL A 97 4.54 -1.10 12.37
CA VAL A 97 3.68 -1.78 11.41
C VAL A 97 3.28 -3.19 11.86
N SER A 98 4.22 -3.95 12.44
CA SER A 98 3.93 -5.31 12.89
C SER A 98 2.97 -5.36 14.09
N LYS A 99 2.99 -4.35 14.97
CA LYS A 99 2.21 -4.31 16.21
C LYS A 99 0.93 -3.50 16.08
N TRP A 100 1.02 -2.35 15.42
CA TRP A 100 -0.08 -1.42 15.20
C TRP A 100 -0.85 -1.82 13.94
N GLY A 101 -0.19 -1.76 12.78
CA GLY A 101 -0.80 -2.07 11.49
C GLY A 101 -0.35 -1.11 10.39
N TYR A 102 -1.15 -0.99 9.36
CA TYR A 102 -0.91 -0.05 8.26
C TYR A 102 -2.22 0.50 7.70
N LEU A 103 -2.11 1.65 7.07
CA LEU A 103 -3.18 2.36 6.40
C LEU A 103 -3.23 1.93 4.93
N ARG A 104 -4.41 1.90 4.34
CA ARG A 104 -4.62 1.77 2.90
C ARG A 104 -5.32 3.04 2.42
N VAL A 105 -4.69 3.78 1.52
CA VAL A 105 -5.26 4.98 0.92
C VAL A 105 -5.60 4.67 -0.53
N PHE A 106 -6.90 4.71 -0.84
CA PHE A 106 -7.43 4.44 -2.16
C PHE A 106 -7.47 5.75 -2.93
N MET A 107 -6.84 5.76 -4.10
CA MET A 107 -6.71 6.95 -4.93
C MET A 107 -7.13 6.68 -6.36
N VAL A 108 -7.73 7.69 -6.99
CA VAL A 108 -7.97 7.77 -8.44
C VAL A 108 -7.37 9.10 -8.88
N SER A 109 -6.41 9.06 -9.80
CA SER A 109 -5.58 10.24 -10.11
C SER A 109 -4.99 10.83 -8.82
N ASP A 110 -5.16 12.12 -8.59
CA ASP A 110 -4.71 12.88 -7.43
C ASP A 110 -5.76 12.95 -6.29
N GLN A 111 -6.89 12.25 -6.45
CA GLN A 111 -7.99 12.27 -5.50
C GLN A 111 -7.95 11.05 -4.57
N ILE A 112 -8.10 11.29 -3.27
CA ILE A 112 -8.27 10.24 -2.28
C ILE A 112 -9.76 9.94 -2.17
N ILE A 113 -10.16 8.71 -2.52
CA ILE A 113 -11.57 8.29 -2.53
C ILE A 113 -11.98 7.58 -1.24
N ALA A 114 -11.03 6.90 -0.58
CA ALA A 114 -11.28 6.18 0.65
C ALA A 114 -9.97 5.91 1.40
N ARG A 115 -10.09 5.64 2.70
CA ARG A 115 -9.00 5.19 3.55
C ARG A 115 -9.47 3.96 4.33
N SER A 116 -8.60 3.03 4.64
CA SER A 116 -8.90 1.93 5.54
C SER A 116 -7.71 1.58 6.42
N PHE A 117 -7.97 0.87 7.52
CA PHE A 117 -6.94 0.40 8.43
C PHE A 117 -6.84 -1.13 8.34
N SER A 118 -5.61 -1.64 8.39
CA SER A 118 -5.33 -3.06 8.43
C SER A 118 -4.40 -3.36 9.60
N SER A 119 -4.87 -4.16 10.54
CA SER A 119 -4.03 -4.75 11.60
C SER A 119 -4.04 -6.27 11.49
N CYS A 120 -2.99 -6.89 12.02
CA CYS A 120 -2.88 -8.33 12.08
C CYS A 120 -2.71 -8.72 13.55
N ASP A 121 -3.69 -9.43 14.10
CA ASP A 121 -3.52 -10.04 15.41
C ASP A 121 -2.59 -11.26 15.26
N GLN A 122 -1.35 -11.08 15.71
CA GLN A 122 -0.30 -12.07 15.61
C GLN A 122 -0.60 -13.38 16.38
N ARG A 123 -1.51 -13.35 17.36
CA ARG A 123 -1.91 -14.55 18.13
C ARG A 123 -2.92 -15.41 17.40
N THR A 124 -3.83 -14.79 16.65
CA THR A 124 -4.95 -15.50 16.00
C THR A 124 -4.73 -15.69 14.50
N LYS A 125 -3.73 -15.02 13.89
CA LYS A 125 -3.53 -14.92 12.44
C LYS A 125 -4.76 -14.38 11.70
N VAL A 126 -5.66 -13.70 12.41
CA VAL A 126 -6.84 -13.08 11.81
C VAL A 126 -6.41 -11.72 11.27
N HIS A 127 -6.56 -11.54 9.96
CA HIS A 127 -6.40 -10.26 9.30
C HIS A 127 -7.66 -9.43 9.55
N ASN A 128 -7.57 -8.43 10.43
CA ASN A 128 -8.65 -7.47 10.63
C ASN A 128 -8.44 -6.32 9.64
N THR A 129 -9.27 -6.29 8.59
CA THR A 129 -9.38 -5.12 7.72
C THR A 129 -10.63 -4.36 8.13
N SER A 130 -10.44 -3.20 8.75
CA SER A 130 -11.54 -2.29 9.06
C SER A 130 -11.63 -1.27 7.93
N THR A 131 -12.63 -1.42 7.08
CA THR A 131 -13.01 -0.38 6.11
C THR A 131 -13.52 0.82 6.88
N LEU A 132 -12.93 1.99 6.69
CA LEU A 132 -13.42 3.20 7.36
C LEU A 132 -14.60 3.73 6.56
N ARG A 133 -15.77 3.69 7.20
CA ARG A 133 -16.89 4.55 6.84
C ARG A 133 -16.50 6.01 7.17
N HIS A 134 -17.24 6.97 6.61
CA HIS A 134 -16.92 8.41 6.69
C HIS A 134 -17.00 8.99 8.12
N ASP A 135 -17.47 8.19 9.07
CA ASP A 135 -17.64 8.46 10.50
C ASP A 135 -16.54 7.88 11.39
N CYS A 136 -15.57 7.15 10.82
CA CYS A 136 -14.52 6.52 11.60
C CYS A 136 -13.26 7.40 11.69
N HIS A 137 -12.80 7.65 12.92
CA HIS A 137 -11.60 8.42 13.21
C HIS A 137 -10.38 7.49 13.37
N PHE A 138 -9.27 7.80 12.69
CA PHE A 138 -8.00 7.15 12.99
C PHE A 138 -7.53 7.59 14.38
N ASP A 139 -7.13 6.64 15.21
CA ASP A 139 -6.28 6.95 16.35
C ASP A 139 -4.86 6.47 16.03
N PHE A 140 -4.00 7.41 15.66
CA PHE A 140 -2.60 7.14 15.33
C PHE A 140 -1.75 6.64 16.52
N ARG A 141 -2.34 6.54 17.73
CA ARG A 141 -1.64 6.25 19.00
C ARG A 141 -2.12 4.99 19.74
N ALA A 142 -3.33 4.48 19.47
CA ALA A 142 -3.92 3.28 20.10
C ALA A 142 -3.83 2.05 19.17
N ASP A 143 -4.61 0.98 19.37
CA ASP A 143 -4.66 -0.23 18.49
C ASP A 143 -5.17 0.05 17.04
N GLY A 144 -5.00 1.28 16.56
CA GLY A 144 -5.26 1.75 15.21
C GLY A 144 -6.72 2.07 14.91
N PHE A 145 -7.63 1.79 15.84
CA PHE A 145 -9.05 2.10 15.71
C PHE A 145 -9.65 2.54 17.05
N ARG A 146 -10.39 3.66 17.04
CA ARG A 146 -11.33 4.03 18.11
C ARG A 146 -12.67 4.43 17.48
N GLN A 147 -13.76 3.99 18.11
CA GLN A 147 -15.12 4.38 17.71
C GLN A 147 -15.42 5.86 18.03
N HIS A 148 -14.70 6.45 18.99
CA HIS A 148 -14.87 7.85 19.38
C HIS A 148 -13.52 8.56 19.44
N PRO A 149 -13.42 9.78 18.86
CA PRO A 149 -12.21 10.57 18.95
C PRO A 149 -11.97 11.02 20.39
N ASP A 150 -10.70 11.15 20.77
CA ASP A 150 -10.28 11.78 22.01
C ASP A 150 -10.60 13.29 21.91
N PRO A 151 -11.59 13.81 22.65
CA PRO A 151 -12.12 15.17 22.46
C PRO A 151 -11.05 16.24 22.67
N ASP A 152 -10.05 15.98 23.50
CA ASP A 152 -8.96 16.91 23.78
C ASP A 152 -7.90 16.96 22.67
N ARG A 153 -7.99 16.06 21.67
CA ARG A 153 -6.95 15.82 20.66
C ARG A 153 -7.48 15.75 19.24
N VAL A 154 -8.76 16.07 19.01
CA VAL A 154 -9.41 16.07 17.69
C VAL A 154 -8.61 16.87 16.67
N THR A 155 -8.12 18.05 17.05
CA THR A 155 -7.35 18.92 16.17
C THR A 155 -6.03 18.30 15.73
N GLU A 156 -5.32 17.63 16.64
CA GLU A 156 -4.04 16.98 16.30
C GLU A 156 -4.23 15.74 15.42
N GLN A 157 -5.28 14.95 15.68
CA GLN A 157 -5.65 13.80 14.84
C GLN A 157 -6.05 14.26 13.44
N GLN A 158 -6.82 15.34 13.34
CA GLN A 158 -7.21 15.95 12.06
C GLN A 158 -5.99 16.48 11.30
N ALA A 159 -5.07 17.18 11.98
CA ALA A 159 -3.83 17.63 11.37
C ALA A 159 -2.98 16.45 10.86
N LYS A 160 -2.91 15.35 11.60
CA LYS A 160 -2.19 14.15 11.17
C LYS A 160 -2.85 13.46 9.96
N LEU A 161 -4.17 13.51 9.86
CA LEU A 161 -4.90 13.03 8.69
C LEU A 161 -4.64 13.91 7.46
N GLU A 162 -4.59 15.24 7.63
CA GLU A 162 -4.22 16.17 6.56
C GLU A 162 -2.77 15.94 6.09
N GLU A 163 -1.85 15.66 7.02
CA GLU A 163 -0.48 15.26 6.69
C GLU A 163 -0.46 13.97 5.85
N LEU A 164 -1.26 12.95 6.19
CA LEU A 164 -1.38 11.72 5.40
C LEU A 164 -1.87 12.01 3.98
N ASP A 165 -2.87 12.89 3.83
CA ASP A 165 -3.43 13.25 2.54
C ASP A 165 -2.40 13.97 1.66
N SER A 166 -1.72 14.96 2.24
CA SER A 166 -0.62 15.67 1.56
C SER A 166 0.50 14.71 1.17
N PHE A 167 0.87 13.79 2.06
CA PHE A 167 1.88 12.76 1.80
C PHE A 167 1.51 11.89 0.60
N CYS A 168 0.27 11.37 0.56
CA CYS A 168 -0.18 10.49 -0.52
C CYS A 168 -0.26 11.22 -1.86
N LYS A 169 -0.81 12.44 -1.88
CA LYS A 169 -0.90 13.27 -3.10
C LYS A 169 0.49 13.62 -3.63
N TRP A 170 1.41 13.98 -2.75
CA TRP A 170 2.78 14.28 -3.14
C TRP A 170 3.47 13.06 -3.77
N TRP A 171 3.36 11.89 -3.14
CA TRP A 171 3.95 10.66 -3.68
C TRP A 171 3.34 10.23 -5.01
N GLN A 172 2.02 10.38 -5.16
CA GLN A 172 1.35 10.15 -6.44
C GLN A 172 2.01 11.00 -7.53
N GLN A 173 2.12 12.31 -7.28
CA GLN A 173 2.65 13.26 -8.25
C GLN A 173 4.11 12.95 -8.58
N GLN A 174 4.92 12.61 -7.59
CA GLN A 174 6.33 12.27 -7.82
C GLN A 174 6.49 11.02 -8.67
N LEU A 175 5.67 9.99 -8.45
CA LEU A 175 5.75 8.74 -9.22
C LEU A 175 5.31 8.95 -10.67
N THR A 176 4.16 9.63 -10.88
CA THR A 176 3.66 9.94 -12.22
C THR A 176 4.56 10.90 -13.00
N THR A 177 5.37 11.70 -12.30
CA THR A 177 6.42 12.54 -12.91
C THR A 177 7.72 11.77 -13.15
N TYR A 178 8.08 10.83 -12.28
CA TYR A 178 9.34 10.09 -12.34
C TYR A 178 9.45 9.25 -13.62
N ASP A 179 8.38 8.54 -13.97
CA ASP A 179 8.28 7.76 -15.19
C ASP A 179 6.80 7.69 -15.62
N PRO A 180 6.33 8.63 -16.47
CA PRO A 180 4.92 8.74 -16.84
C PRO A 180 4.34 7.48 -17.47
N GLU A 181 5.13 6.76 -18.29
CA GLU A 181 4.69 5.54 -18.96
C GLU A 181 4.55 4.38 -17.96
N LEU A 182 5.53 4.21 -17.07
CA LEU A 182 5.50 3.15 -16.05
C LEU A 182 4.39 3.35 -15.00
N PHE A 183 4.08 4.62 -14.69
CA PHE A 183 3.14 4.99 -13.62
C PHE A 183 1.78 5.49 -14.12
N GLU A 184 1.51 5.46 -15.43
CA GLU A 184 0.22 5.91 -16.02
C GLU A 184 -0.98 5.25 -15.32
N SER A 185 -0.89 3.95 -15.04
CA SER A 185 -1.93 3.17 -14.35
C SER A 185 -2.33 3.71 -12.97
N LEU A 186 -1.47 4.48 -12.29
CA LEU A 186 -1.80 5.10 -11.01
C LEU A 186 -2.90 6.18 -11.16
N ASN A 187 -3.03 6.76 -12.35
CA ASN A 187 -4.10 7.72 -12.65
C ASN A 187 -5.48 7.05 -12.74
N ILE A 188 -5.52 5.76 -13.12
CA ILE A 188 -6.77 4.99 -13.18
C ILE A 188 -7.22 4.57 -11.78
N GLY A 189 -6.27 4.12 -10.96
CA GLY A 189 -6.54 3.84 -9.56
C GLY A 189 -5.43 3.05 -8.88
N CYS A 190 -5.17 3.37 -7.62
CA CYS A 190 -4.20 2.64 -6.80
C CYS A 190 -4.58 2.63 -5.32
N ILE A 191 -3.96 1.70 -4.59
CA ILE A 191 -3.98 1.63 -3.14
C ILE A 191 -2.54 1.84 -2.66
N MET A 192 -2.30 2.95 -1.98
CA MET A 192 -1.04 3.16 -1.26
C MET A 192 -1.15 2.53 0.12
N ARG A 193 -0.25 1.60 0.42
CA ARG A 193 -0.15 1.00 1.76
C ARG A 193 0.86 1.80 2.55
N ILE A 194 0.42 2.45 3.62
CA ILE A 194 1.21 3.42 4.38
C ILE A 194 1.46 2.89 5.79
N GLY A 195 2.72 2.84 6.20
CA GLY A 195 3.14 2.62 7.57
C GLY A 195 3.46 3.92 8.29
N LEU A 196 3.60 3.83 9.60
CA LEU A 196 4.10 4.89 10.47
C LEU A 196 5.42 4.47 11.07
N SER A 197 6.43 5.35 11.12
CA SER A 197 7.72 5.02 11.74
C SER A 197 7.57 4.67 13.23
N GLU A 198 6.61 5.30 13.88
CA GLU A 198 6.17 5.04 15.25
C GLU A 198 4.65 5.23 15.32
N ALA A 199 3.95 4.44 16.13
CA ALA A 199 2.51 4.59 16.36
C ALA A 199 2.22 5.81 17.27
N SER A 200 2.50 7.00 16.75
CA SER A 200 2.34 8.28 17.42
C SER A 200 1.97 9.37 16.40
N LEU A 201 1.53 10.54 16.89
CA LEU A 201 1.26 11.71 16.04
C LEU A 201 2.55 12.28 15.41
N ASP A 202 3.69 12.05 16.06
CA ASP A 202 5.01 12.49 15.58
C ASP A 202 5.64 11.49 14.60
N GLY A 203 5.06 10.29 14.46
CA GLY A 203 5.56 9.26 13.56
C GLY A 203 5.48 9.68 12.09
N ASN A 204 6.56 9.54 11.34
CA ASN A 204 6.57 9.86 9.91
C ASN A 204 5.86 8.76 9.11
N PHE A 205 5.08 9.18 8.11
CA PHE A 205 4.49 8.26 7.15
C PHE A 205 5.55 7.69 6.20
N PHE A 206 5.37 6.43 5.80
CA PHE A 206 6.17 5.82 4.74
C PHE A 206 5.36 4.82 3.91
N ILE A 207 5.70 4.69 2.63
CA ILE A 207 5.03 3.73 1.75
C ILE A 207 5.55 2.31 2.01
N ILE A 208 4.69 1.37 2.36
CA ILE A 208 5.03 -0.06 2.42
C ILE A 208 5.03 -0.65 1.00
N GLY A 209 4.07 -0.24 0.19
CA GLY A 209 3.95 -0.64 -1.21
C GLY A 209 2.78 0.02 -1.90
N ILE A 210 2.74 -0.11 -3.22
CA ILE A 210 1.67 0.39 -4.07
C ILE A 210 1.03 -0.80 -4.75
N GLN A 211 -0.29 -0.84 -4.72
CA GLN A 211 -1.08 -1.80 -5.45
C GLN A 211 -1.88 -1.05 -6.51
N ARG A 212 -1.69 -1.39 -7.78
CA ARG A 212 -2.50 -0.86 -8.87
C ARG A 212 -3.92 -1.45 -8.77
N TRP A 213 -4.91 -0.73 -9.26
CA TRP A 213 -6.25 -1.29 -9.36
C TRP A 213 -6.24 -2.49 -10.31
N PHE A 214 -6.76 -3.63 -9.85
CA PHE A 214 -6.73 -4.93 -10.52
C PHE A 214 -7.39 -4.91 -11.91
N ALA A 215 -8.29 -3.96 -12.15
CA ALA A 215 -8.98 -3.77 -13.42
C ALA A 215 -8.30 -2.72 -14.32
N SER A 216 -7.18 -2.12 -13.91
CA SER A 216 -6.45 -1.14 -14.74
C SER A 216 -6.12 -1.64 -16.16
N PRO A 217 -5.90 -2.95 -16.44
CA PRO A 217 -5.71 -3.41 -17.81
C PRO A 217 -6.95 -3.25 -18.71
N PHE A 218 -8.17 -3.23 -18.18
CA PHE A 218 -9.39 -3.03 -18.97
C PHE A 218 -9.48 -1.64 -19.61
N PHE A 219 -8.65 -0.69 -19.16
CA PHE A 219 -8.51 0.66 -19.72
C PHE A 219 -7.48 0.72 -20.86
N SER A 220 -6.92 -0.42 -21.28
CA SER A 220 -5.93 -0.50 -22.35
C SER A 220 -6.53 -0.65 -23.74
N MET A 221 -5.79 -0.15 -24.73
CA MET A 221 -6.06 -0.30 -26.17
C MET A 221 -6.22 -1.75 -26.65
N ASP A 222 -5.61 -2.70 -25.94
CA ASP A 222 -5.55 -4.10 -26.35
C ASP A 222 -6.81 -4.89 -25.97
N LEU A 223 -7.63 -4.35 -25.05
CA LEU A 223 -8.84 -5.01 -24.55
C LEU A 223 -10.13 -4.29 -24.95
N THR A 224 -10.12 -2.97 -25.09
CA THR A 224 -11.32 -2.18 -25.41
C THR A 224 -11.07 -1.17 -26.52
N ALA A 225 -12.10 -0.88 -27.32
CA ALA A 225 -12.05 0.22 -28.30
C ALA A 225 -12.25 1.56 -27.58
N LYS A 226 -11.70 2.65 -28.14
CA LYS A 226 -11.95 3.99 -27.59
C LYS A 226 -13.46 4.30 -27.57
N PRO A 227 -13.97 4.94 -26.50
CA PRO A 227 -13.24 5.32 -25.28
C PRO A 227 -13.13 4.14 -24.29
N PHE A 228 -11.92 3.89 -23.78
CA PHE A 228 -11.55 2.67 -23.03
C PHE A 228 -12.24 2.51 -21.66
N ASP A 229 -12.95 3.54 -21.21
CA ASP A 229 -13.63 3.61 -19.93
C ASP A 229 -15.10 3.17 -19.99
N GLN A 230 -15.72 3.11 -21.18
CA GLN A 230 -17.16 2.82 -21.32
C GLN A 230 -17.58 1.48 -20.73
N LEU A 231 -16.79 0.43 -20.97
CA LEU A 231 -17.09 -0.90 -20.45
C LEU A 231 -16.93 -0.95 -18.93
N CYS A 232 -15.88 -0.33 -18.39
CA CYS A 232 -15.64 -0.25 -16.96
C CYS A 232 -16.71 0.59 -16.26
N LYS A 233 -17.16 1.69 -16.88
CA LYS A 233 -18.28 2.51 -16.40
C LYS A 233 -19.56 1.69 -16.34
N ALA A 234 -19.94 1.03 -17.43
CA ALA A 234 -21.15 0.22 -17.47
C ALA A 234 -21.11 -0.93 -16.45
N PHE A 235 -19.95 -1.59 -16.30
CA PHE A 235 -19.75 -2.62 -15.29
C PHE A 235 -19.86 -2.07 -13.87
N GLY A 236 -19.19 -0.95 -13.58
CA GLY A 236 -19.23 -0.30 -12.27
C GLY A 236 -20.63 0.18 -11.89
N GLU A 237 -21.35 0.80 -12.82
CA GLU A 237 -22.75 1.22 -12.63
C GLU A 237 -23.66 0.02 -12.37
N GLN A 238 -23.49 -1.06 -13.14
CA GLN A 238 -24.29 -2.26 -12.99
C GLN A 238 -23.98 -3.01 -11.69
N PHE A 239 -22.71 -3.11 -11.31
CA PHE A 239 -22.29 -3.68 -10.02
C PHE A 239 -22.84 -2.86 -8.86
N ALA A 240 -22.67 -1.53 -8.89
CA ALA A 240 -23.23 -0.65 -7.85
C ALA A 240 -24.76 -0.77 -7.75
N ARG A 241 -25.45 -0.95 -8.87
CA ARG A 241 -26.92 -1.14 -8.90
C ARG A 241 -27.36 -2.48 -8.31
N VAL A 242 -26.64 -3.57 -8.57
CA VAL A 242 -27.04 -4.93 -8.17
C VAL A 242 -26.55 -5.28 -6.77
N ASP A 243 -25.31 -4.92 -6.46
CA ASP A 243 -24.57 -5.37 -5.28
C ASP A 243 -24.16 -4.23 -4.34
N GLY A 244 -24.33 -2.97 -4.74
CA GLY A 244 -23.89 -1.81 -3.95
C GLY A 244 -24.57 -1.62 -2.60
N SER A 245 -25.69 -2.33 -2.35
CA SER A 245 -26.45 -2.29 -1.10
C SER A 245 -25.96 -3.24 -0.01
N PHE A 246 -25.08 -4.21 -0.30
CA PHE A 246 -24.53 -5.13 0.72
C PHE A 246 -23.74 -4.42 1.84
N ALA A 247 -23.39 -3.14 1.67
CA ALA A 247 -22.69 -2.32 2.66
C ALA A 247 -23.58 -1.33 3.43
N ALA A 248 -24.89 -1.30 3.17
CA ALA A 248 -25.82 -0.27 3.68
C ALA A 248 -26.78 -0.74 4.78
N GLU A 249 -26.86 -2.05 5.06
CA GLU A 249 -27.73 -2.56 6.14
C GLU A 249 -27.03 -2.50 7.50
N ASP A 250 -27.03 -1.31 8.09
CA ASP A 250 -27.01 -1.10 9.55
C ASP A 250 -27.94 0.09 9.86
N VAL A 251 -29.24 -0.09 9.65
CA VAL A 251 -30.24 0.78 10.28
C VAL A 251 -30.89 -0.09 11.36
N PRO A 252 -30.67 0.19 12.66
CA PRO A 252 -31.51 -0.38 13.70
C PRO A 252 -32.89 0.25 13.54
N ASP A 253 -33.90 -0.58 13.27
CA ASP A 253 -35.30 -0.17 13.43
C ASP A 253 -35.51 0.26 14.89
N ASN A 254 -35.91 1.52 15.09
CA ASN A 254 -36.49 2.01 16.34
C ASN A 254 -37.93 1.49 16.49
#